data_AF-A0A6M0II59-F1
#
_entry.id   AF-A0A6M0II59-F1
#
_cell.length_a   1.000
_cell.length_b   1.000
_cell.length_c   1.000
_cell.angle_alpha   90.00
_cell.angle_beta   90.00
_cell.angle_gamma   90.00
#
_symmetry.space_group_name_H-M   'P 1'
#
loop_
_entity.id
_entity.type
_entity.pdbx_description
1 polymer ?
#
loop_
_entity_poly.entity_id
_entity_poly.type
_entity_poly.pdbx_seq_one_letter_code
_entity_poly.pdbx_strand_id
1 'polypeptide(L)'
;MKKIKWTEERLTYLVENYQHRTDVQIATEIGLAKGAVKAKRYALGLHSYHKNGRKSYRWTPEQEAYLLEQSKTQPIKLIAKELGFTYGATVERLLKLRHADDRALAKVGSYTAQEIAYIKANFYTKTLNQIGKELGRTKVSIYHKARGLGLHRTDENRSQITQTPTSFTDRQIARYLASSKLELQQELLRYPELIDLKRKQYVLNRTLKA
;
A
#
# COMPACT_ATOMS: atom_id res chain seq x y z
N MET A 1 27.70 41.51 16.69
CA MET A 1 27.04 40.70 15.63
C MET A 1 26.65 41.60 14.47
N LYS A 2 27.13 41.34 13.24
CA LYS A 2 26.69 42.11 12.05
C LYS A 2 25.20 41.85 11.81
N LYS A 3 24.36 42.90 11.90
CA LYS A 3 22.94 42.81 11.53
C LYS A 3 22.85 42.54 10.03
N ILE A 4 22.28 41.39 9.67
CA ILE A 4 22.01 41.03 8.28
C ILE A 4 20.95 41.99 7.73
N LYS A 5 21.27 42.74 6.68
CA LYS A 5 20.31 43.58 5.95
C LYS A 5 19.63 42.76 4.85
N TRP A 6 18.30 42.67 4.94
CA TRP A 6 17.46 42.20 3.85
C TRP A 6 17.24 43.34 2.87
N THR A 7 17.87 43.25 1.69
CA THR A 7 17.60 44.16 0.57
C THR A 7 16.36 43.68 -0.20
N GLU A 8 15.79 44.57 -1.01
CA GLU A 8 14.65 44.25 -1.86
C GLU A 8 14.96 43.12 -2.85
N GLU A 9 16.12 43.16 -3.49
CA GLU A 9 16.62 42.09 -4.38
C GLU A 9 16.65 40.71 -3.70
N ARG A 10 17.11 40.64 -2.44
CA ARG A 10 17.17 39.39 -1.67
C ARG A 10 15.78 38.89 -1.28
N LEU A 11 14.85 39.80 -1.05
CA LEU A 11 13.44 39.47 -0.77
C LEU A 11 12.77 38.92 -2.03
N THR A 12 12.93 39.59 -3.16
CA THR A 12 12.41 39.14 -4.46
C THR A 12 12.93 37.76 -4.81
N TYR A 13 14.25 37.55 -4.72
CA TYR A 13 14.85 36.26 -4.99
C TYR A 13 14.29 35.15 -4.07
N LEU A 14 14.10 35.44 -2.78
CA LEU A 14 13.49 34.49 -1.84
C LEU A 14 12.05 34.13 -2.23
N VAL A 15 11.22 35.12 -2.55
CA VAL A 15 9.80 34.94 -2.91
C VAL A 15 9.65 34.14 -4.21
N GLU A 16 10.52 34.38 -5.19
CA GLU A 16 10.48 33.67 -6.47
C GLU A 16 11.01 32.23 -6.37
N ASN A 17 11.97 31.98 -5.48
CA ASN A 17 12.70 30.71 -5.48
C ASN A 17 12.38 29.75 -4.31
N TYR A 18 11.66 30.18 -3.25
CA TYR A 18 11.44 29.34 -2.06
C TYR A 18 10.67 28.02 -2.31
N GLN A 19 9.92 27.94 -3.41
CA GLN A 19 9.18 26.74 -3.79
C GLN A 19 10.02 25.72 -4.57
N HIS A 20 11.08 26.18 -5.23
CA HIS A 20 11.87 25.36 -6.16
C HIS A 20 13.29 25.10 -5.67
N ARG A 21 13.76 25.89 -4.69
CA ARG A 21 15.09 25.78 -4.09
C ARG A 21 15.00 25.55 -2.59
N THR A 22 15.97 24.84 -2.05
CA THR A 22 16.10 24.67 -0.59
C THR A 22 16.59 25.95 0.07
N ASP A 23 16.28 26.12 1.37
CA ASP A 23 16.80 27.24 2.18
C ASP A 23 18.35 27.31 2.16
N VAL A 24 19.05 26.20 1.89
CA VAL A 24 20.52 26.15 1.76
C VAL A 24 20.98 26.72 0.42
N GLN A 25 20.33 26.33 -0.67
CA GLN A 25 20.66 26.83 -2.01
C GLN A 25 20.38 28.33 -2.11
N ILE A 26 19.23 28.78 -1.61
CA ILE A 26 18.86 30.20 -1.59
C ILE A 26 19.88 30.99 -0.75
N ALA A 27 20.23 30.48 0.43
CA ALA A 27 21.24 31.08 1.30
C ALA A 27 22.62 31.22 0.62
N THR A 28 23.03 30.20 -0.12
CA THR A 28 24.30 30.21 -0.87
C THR A 28 24.27 31.30 -1.96
N GLU A 29 23.17 31.42 -2.69
CA GLU A 29 23.04 32.40 -3.78
C GLU A 29 23.03 33.85 -3.27
N ILE A 30 22.24 34.14 -2.23
CA ILE A 30 22.08 35.51 -1.73
C ILE A 30 23.15 35.91 -0.70
N GLY A 31 24.11 35.02 -0.44
CA GLY A 31 25.24 35.23 0.47
C GLY A 31 24.83 35.35 1.94
N LEU A 32 23.81 34.61 2.38
CA LEU A 32 23.29 34.64 3.74
C LEU A 32 23.40 33.28 4.44
N ALA A 33 23.25 33.28 5.77
CA ALA A 33 23.13 32.04 6.51
C ALA A 33 21.76 31.39 6.28
N LYS A 34 21.72 30.06 6.10
CA LYS A 34 20.47 29.26 6.00
C LYS A 34 19.45 29.62 7.09
N GLY A 35 19.92 29.82 8.33
CA GLY A 35 19.05 30.18 9.46
C GLY A 35 18.34 31.52 9.26
N ALA A 36 19.01 32.52 8.67
CA ALA A 36 18.42 33.82 8.37
C ALA A 36 17.36 33.72 7.27
N VAL A 37 17.64 32.94 6.22
CA VAL A 37 16.69 32.65 5.12
C VAL A 37 15.46 31.96 5.66
N LYS A 38 15.63 30.89 6.46
CA LYS A 38 14.54 30.17 7.12
C LYS A 38 13.68 31.11 7.95
N ALA A 39 14.28 31.91 8.83
CA ALA A 39 13.56 32.83 9.72
C ALA A 39 12.75 33.87 8.93
N LYS A 40 13.36 34.49 7.90
CA LYS A 40 12.67 35.48 7.07
C LYS A 40 11.53 34.86 6.28
N ARG A 41 11.75 33.68 5.71
CA ARG A 41 10.75 32.90 4.99
C ARG A 41 9.52 32.62 5.87
N TYR A 42 9.71 32.16 7.12
CA TYR A 42 8.61 31.96 8.07
C TYR A 42 7.92 33.27 8.46
N ALA A 43 8.66 34.35 8.68
CA ALA A 43 8.09 35.67 9.00
C ALA A 43 7.19 36.21 7.86
N LEU A 44 7.46 35.82 6.62
CA LEU A 44 6.66 36.13 5.44
C LEU A 44 5.53 35.11 5.16
N GLY A 45 5.33 34.12 6.03
CA GLY A 45 4.34 33.05 5.82
C GLY A 45 4.66 32.10 4.67
N LEU A 46 5.87 32.17 4.09
CA LEU A 46 6.29 31.36 2.97
C LEU A 46 6.65 29.95 3.49
N HIS A 47 5.79 28.96 3.34
CA HIS A 47 6.09 27.63 3.82
C HIS A 47 6.85 26.85 2.75
N SER A 48 8.16 26.61 2.94
CA SER A 48 8.96 25.84 1.99
C SER A 48 8.50 24.38 1.96
N TYR A 49 8.25 23.89 0.75
CA TYR A 49 7.94 22.50 0.47
C TYR A 49 9.19 21.62 0.47
N HIS A 50 10.25 21.92 1.23
CA HIS A 50 11.44 21.06 1.34
C HIS A 50 11.72 20.71 2.80
N LYS A 51 11.19 19.58 3.29
CA LYS A 51 11.53 19.07 4.63
C LYS A 51 12.87 18.33 4.53
N ASN A 52 13.88 18.78 5.28
CA ASN A 52 15.19 18.13 5.40
C ASN A 52 15.98 17.98 4.08
N GLY A 53 15.89 18.95 3.17
CA GLY A 53 16.66 18.92 1.91
C GLY A 53 16.14 17.94 0.86
N ARG A 54 15.01 17.27 1.13
CA ARG A 54 14.24 16.49 0.14
C ARG A 54 13.05 17.33 -0.30
N LYS A 55 12.67 17.29 -1.59
CA LYS A 55 11.36 17.79 -2.05
C LYS A 55 10.30 17.22 -1.12
N SER A 56 9.67 18.06 -0.31
CA SER A 56 8.52 17.68 0.51
C SER A 56 7.37 17.47 -0.46
N TYR A 57 6.89 16.25 -0.46
CA TYR A 57 5.78 15.69 -1.21
C TYR A 57 4.43 16.29 -0.75
N ARG A 58 4.27 17.61 -0.74
CA ARG A 58 2.93 18.20 -0.66
C ARG A 58 2.39 18.32 -2.06
N TRP A 59 1.31 17.60 -2.31
CA TRP A 59 0.51 17.67 -3.51
C TRP A 59 -0.13 19.05 -3.62
N THR A 60 -0.06 19.66 -4.80
CA THR A 60 -0.81 20.90 -5.08
C THR A 60 -2.22 20.56 -5.54
N PRO A 61 -3.21 21.46 -5.38
CA PRO A 61 -4.57 21.23 -5.87
C PRO A 61 -4.62 20.87 -7.37
N GLU A 62 -3.74 21.45 -8.18
CA GLU A 62 -3.64 21.18 -9.62
C GLU A 62 -3.12 19.77 -9.88
N GLN A 63 -2.11 19.33 -9.13
CA GLN A 63 -1.59 17.97 -9.21
C GLN A 63 -2.63 16.94 -8.76
N GLU A 64 -3.47 17.29 -7.79
CA GLU A 64 -4.55 16.44 -7.30
C GLU A 64 -5.70 16.32 -8.30
N ALA A 65 -6.11 17.43 -8.90
CA ALA A 65 -7.08 17.46 -9.99
C ALA A 65 -6.58 16.65 -11.19
N TYR A 66 -5.31 16.86 -11.57
CA TYR A 66 -4.67 16.09 -12.64
C TYR A 66 -4.61 14.60 -12.31
N LEU A 67 -4.20 14.22 -11.09
CA LEU A 67 -4.16 12.84 -10.64
C LEU A 67 -5.56 12.20 -10.66
N LEU A 68 -6.58 12.89 -10.18
CA LEU A 68 -7.96 12.39 -10.20
C LEU A 68 -8.46 12.15 -11.62
N GLU A 69 -8.23 13.11 -12.52
CA GLU A 69 -8.72 13.02 -13.88
C GLU A 69 -7.98 11.96 -14.70
N GLN A 70 -6.64 12.01 -14.71
CA GLN A 70 -5.84 11.08 -15.52
C GLN A 70 -5.89 9.66 -14.99
N SER A 71 -6.13 9.45 -13.69
CA SER A 71 -6.26 8.09 -13.12
C SER A 71 -7.48 7.30 -13.62
N LYS A 72 -8.41 7.94 -14.35
CA LYS A 72 -9.56 7.28 -14.97
C LYS A 72 -9.17 6.53 -16.24
N THR A 73 -8.16 7.02 -16.96
CA THR A 73 -7.79 6.55 -18.30
C THR A 73 -6.36 6.01 -18.38
N GLN A 74 -5.45 6.48 -17.51
CA GLN A 74 -4.04 6.14 -17.58
C GLN A 74 -3.55 5.26 -16.42
N PRO A 75 -2.52 4.42 -16.65
CA PRO A 75 -1.85 3.69 -15.57
C PRO A 75 -1.16 4.63 -14.57
N ILE A 76 -1.39 4.42 -13.27
CA ILE A 76 -0.84 5.27 -12.18
C ILE A 76 0.68 5.41 -12.21
N LYS A 77 1.38 4.39 -12.73
CA LYS A 77 2.84 4.42 -12.87
C LYS A 77 3.32 5.49 -13.86
N LEU A 78 2.56 5.75 -14.92
CA LEU A 78 2.87 6.80 -15.90
C LEU A 78 2.61 8.18 -15.29
N ILE A 79 1.45 8.37 -14.69
CA ILE A 79 1.07 9.60 -13.97
C ILE A 79 2.10 9.94 -12.87
N ALA A 80 2.57 8.94 -12.12
CA ALA A 80 3.60 9.13 -11.10
C ALA A 80 4.91 9.66 -11.70
N LYS A 81 5.31 9.14 -12.87
CA LYS A 81 6.50 9.59 -13.59
C LYS A 81 6.35 11.03 -14.08
N GLU A 82 5.20 11.37 -14.66
CA GLU A 82 4.89 12.71 -15.19
C GLU A 82 4.86 13.77 -14.07
N LEU A 83 4.29 13.42 -12.91
CA LEU A 83 4.25 14.29 -11.75
C LEU A 83 5.56 14.29 -10.92
N GLY A 84 6.55 13.47 -11.28
CA GLY A 84 7.81 13.35 -10.55
C GLY A 84 7.66 12.73 -9.14
N PHE A 85 6.65 11.90 -8.94
CA PHE A 85 6.38 11.18 -7.69
C PHE A 85 6.75 9.70 -7.78
N THR A 86 6.89 9.05 -6.62
CA THR A 86 7.02 7.60 -6.58
C THR A 86 5.64 6.97 -6.77
N TYR A 87 5.59 5.81 -7.42
CA TYR A 87 4.34 5.07 -7.62
C TYR A 87 3.54 4.90 -6.31
N GLY A 88 4.22 4.52 -5.22
CA GLY A 88 3.57 4.35 -3.91
C GLY A 88 2.95 5.63 -3.35
N ALA A 89 3.65 6.78 -3.45
CA ALA A 89 3.13 8.06 -2.97
C ALA A 89 1.93 8.54 -3.80
N THR A 90 1.95 8.30 -5.12
CA THR A 90 0.85 8.61 -6.03
C THR A 90 -0.38 7.76 -5.75
N VAL A 91 -0.22 6.45 -5.53
CA VAL A 91 -1.32 5.57 -5.14
C VAL A 91 -1.92 5.99 -3.80
N GLU A 92 -1.08 6.28 -2.80
CA GLU A 92 -1.55 6.70 -1.48
C GLU A 92 -2.35 8.02 -1.56
N ARG A 93 -1.88 8.99 -2.35
CA ARG A 93 -2.62 10.25 -2.53
C ARG A 93 -3.92 10.03 -3.27
N LEU A 94 -3.92 9.28 -4.37
CA LEU A 94 -5.12 9.02 -5.16
C LEU A 94 -6.22 8.41 -4.31
N LEU A 95 -5.86 7.45 -3.45
CA LEU A 95 -6.78 6.86 -2.48
C LEU A 95 -7.32 7.91 -1.51
N LYS A 96 -6.47 8.76 -0.93
CA LYS A 96 -6.94 9.85 -0.04
C LYS A 96 -7.89 10.83 -0.74
N LEU A 97 -7.68 11.12 -2.01
CA LEU A 97 -8.53 12.05 -2.79
C LEU A 97 -9.86 11.41 -3.18
N ARG A 98 -9.86 10.17 -3.68
CA ARG A 98 -11.09 9.44 -4.01
C ARG A 98 -11.94 9.14 -2.79
N HIS A 99 -11.32 9.08 -1.61
CA HIS A 99 -11.99 8.86 -0.33
C HIS A 99 -12.12 10.13 0.53
N ALA A 100 -11.98 11.33 -0.08
CA ALA A 100 -12.11 12.61 0.64
C ALA A 100 -13.56 12.93 1.04
N ASP A 101 -14.56 12.51 0.24
CA ASP A 101 -15.98 12.53 0.61
C ASP A 101 -16.32 11.41 1.60
N ASP A 102 -15.73 10.24 1.42
CA ASP A 102 -15.89 9.11 2.33
C ASP A 102 -14.86 9.14 3.47
N ARG A 103 -14.99 10.11 4.37
CA ARG A 103 -14.29 10.07 5.68
C ARG A 103 -14.52 8.76 6.45
N ALA A 104 -15.51 7.95 6.05
CA ALA A 104 -15.75 6.58 6.53
C ALA A 104 -14.88 5.49 5.86
N LEU A 105 -14.42 5.68 4.61
CA LEU A 105 -13.65 4.68 3.83
C LEU A 105 -12.16 5.01 3.67
N ALA A 106 -11.70 6.21 4.07
CA ALA A 106 -10.27 6.59 4.20
C ALA A 106 -9.45 5.66 5.11
N LYS A 107 -10.11 4.67 5.68
CA LYS A 107 -9.56 3.55 6.39
C LYS A 107 -9.49 2.36 5.40
N VAL A 108 -8.59 2.45 4.43
CA VAL A 108 -8.13 1.28 3.63
C VAL A 108 -7.47 0.21 4.53
N GLY A 109 -7.24 0.54 5.81
CA GLY A 109 -6.95 -0.36 6.94
C GLY A 109 -8.11 -0.63 7.94
N SER A 110 -9.34 -0.16 7.69
CA SER A 110 -10.52 -0.60 8.46
C SER A 110 -11.19 -1.71 7.71
N TYR A 111 -11.33 -2.82 8.41
CA TYR A 111 -12.28 -3.82 8.03
C TYR A 111 -13.68 -3.27 8.31
N THR A 112 -14.61 -3.45 7.38
CA THR A 112 -16.04 -3.20 7.61
C THR A 112 -16.56 -4.15 8.69
N ALA A 113 -17.72 -3.83 9.27
CA ALA A 113 -18.36 -4.74 10.23
C ALA A 113 -18.62 -6.13 9.61
N GLN A 114 -18.99 -6.18 8.33
CA GLN A 114 -19.20 -7.42 7.57
C GLN A 114 -17.89 -8.19 7.37
N GLU A 115 -16.79 -7.53 6.99
CA GLU A 115 -15.49 -8.20 6.85
C GLU A 115 -15.00 -8.72 8.22
N ILE A 116 -15.22 -7.98 9.31
CA ILE A 116 -14.88 -8.43 10.67
C ILE A 116 -15.70 -9.66 11.07
N ALA A 117 -17.02 -9.63 10.84
CA ALA A 117 -17.91 -10.76 11.10
C ALA A 117 -17.49 -11.99 10.29
N TYR A 118 -17.18 -11.80 9.01
CA TYR A 118 -16.70 -12.86 8.13
C TYR A 118 -15.39 -13.48 8.63
N ILE A 119 -14.42 -12.65 9.06
CA ILE A 119 -13.16 -13.14 9.64
C ILE A 119 -13.43 -13.97 10.89
N LYS A 120 -14.25 -13.47 11.83
CA LYS A 120 -14.56 -14.22 13.06
C LYS A 120 -15.21 -15.58 12.77
N ALA A 121 -16.16 -15.62 11.84
CA ALA A 121 -16.86 -16.85 11.46
C ALA A 121 -15.94 -17.87 10.77
N ASN A 122 -14.98 -17.41 9.97
CA ASN A 122 -14.15 -18.29 9.13
C ASN A 122 -12.72 -18.52 9.66
N PHE A 123 -12.32 -17.85 10.74
CA PHE A 123 -10.93 -17.86 11.22
C PHE A 123 -10.42 -19.25 11.61
N TYR A 124 -11.29 -20.11 12.14
CA TYR A 124 -10.93 -21.45 12.62
C TYR A 124 -11.09 -22.54 11.57
N THR A 125 -11.76 -22.24 10.46
CA THR A 125 -12.10 -23.23 9.42
C THR A 125 -11.32 -23.02 8.12
N LYS A 126 -11.00 -21.76 7.78
CA LYS A 126 -10.29 -21.39 6.55
C LYS A 126 -8.86 -20.96 6.82
N THR A 127 -7.98 -21.12 5.85
CA THR A 127 -6.63 -20.52 5.89
C THR A 127 -6.71 -19.00 5.73
N LEU A 128 -5.72 -18.27 6.27
CA LEU A 128 -5.63 -16.81 6.11
C LEU A 128 -5.52 -16.40 4.62
N ASN A 129 -4.94 -17.26 3.78
CA ASN A 129 -4.88 -17.04 2.34
C ASN A 129 -6.27 -17.09 1.69
N GLN A 130 -7.12 -18.05 2.07
CA GLN A 130 -8.48 -18.17 1.55
C GLN A 130 -9.33 -16.99 1.99
N ILE A 131 -9.31 -16.66 3.28
CA ILE A 131 -10.02 -15.49 3.82
C ILE A 131 -9.56 -14.22 3.10
N GLY A 132 -8.25 -14.08 2.88
CA GLY A 132 -7.69 -12.98 2.10
C GLY A 132 -8.23 -12.95 0.67
N LYS A 133 -8.21 -14.08 -0.05
CA LYS A 133 -8.71 -14.17 -1.44
C LYS A 133 -10.19 -13.79 -1.53
N GLU A 134 -11.01 -14.28 -0.61
CA GLU A 134 -12.47 -14.04 -0.61
C GLU A 134 -12.83 -12.61 -0.22
N LEU A 135 -12.04 -11.96 0.63
CA LEU A 135 -12.22 -10.55 1.00
C LEU A 135 -11.44 -9.56 0.10
N GLY A 136 -10.70 -10.03 -0.89
CA GLY A 136 -9.80 -9.17 -1.68
C GLY A 136 -8.65 -8.55 -0.86
N ARG A 137 -8.21 -9.22 0.21
CA ARG A 137 -7.14 -8.77 1.13
C ARG A 137 -5.93 -9.70 1.08
N THR A 138 -4.78 -9.19 1.53
CA THR A 138 -3.58 -10.01 1.67
C THR A 138 -3.63 -10.86 2.95
N LYS A 139 -3.00 -12.04 2.94
CA LYS A 139 -2.87 -12.91 4.12
C LYS A 139 -2.28 -12.20 5.34
N VAL A 140 -1.35 -11.27 5.11
CA VAL A 140 -0.67 -10.49 6.13
C VAL A 140 -1.63 -9.49 6.77
N SER A 141 -2.47 -8.85 5.96
CA SER A 141 -3.53 -7.96 6.46
C SER A 141 -4.51 -8.71 7.35
N ILE A 142 -4.99 -9.90 6.92
CA ILE A 142 -5.90 -10.73 7.72
C ILE A 142 -5.23 -11.16 9.04
N TYR A 143 -3.96 -11.56 8.98
CA TYR A 143 -3.19 -11.93 10.17
C TYR A 143 -3.16 -10.80 11.22
N HIS A 144 -2.76 -9.60 10.81
CA HIS A 144 -2.69 -8.45 11.73
C HIS A 144 -4.07 -8.08 12.26
N LYS A 145 -5.12 -8.18 11.43
CA LYS A 145 -6.48 -7.91 11.87
C LYS A 145 -6.98 -8.93 12.87
N ALA A 146 -6.81 -10.22 12.60
CA ALA A 146 -7.21 -11.29 13.50
C ALA A 146 -6.52 -11.16 14.87
N ARG A 147 -5.22 -10.85 14.87
CA ARG A 147 -4.47 -10.56 16.11
C ARG A 147 -5.05 -9.35 16.85
N GLY A 148 -5.38 -8.27 16.15
CA GLY A 148 -6.05 -7.10 16.73
C GLY A 148 -7.49 -7.37 17.22
N LEU A 149 -8.10 -8.48 16.81
CA LEU A 149 -9.40 -8.97 17.30
C LEU A 149 -9.26 -10.01 18.42
N GLY A 150 -8.04 -10.34 18.86
CA GLY A 150 -7.78 -11.38 19.87
C GLY A 150 -7.99 -12.81 19.37
N LEU A 151 -7.99 -13.03 18.06
CA LEU A 151 -8.17 -14.37 17.48
C LEU A 151 -6.82 -15.10 17.38
N HIS A 152 -6.71 -16.23 18.05
CA HIS A 152 -5.52 -17.08 18.09
C HIS A 152 -5.90 -18.52 17.72
N ARG A 153 -5.05 -19.20 16.93
CA ARG A 153 -5.25 -20.62 16.60
C ARG A 153 -4.42 -21.49 17.53
N THR A 154 -5.05 -22.48 18.13
CA THR A 154 -4.37 -23.60 18.80
C THR A 154 -3.81 -24.59 17.78
N ASP A 155 -3.01 -25.55 18.23
CA ASP A 155 -2.44 -26.57 17.36
C ASP A 155 -3.51 -27.54 16.82
N GLU A 156 -4.59 -27.77 17.58
CA GLU A 156 -5.77 -28.51 17.12
C GLU A 156 -6.46 -27.75 15.97
N ASN A 157 -6.66 -26.42 16.10
CA ASN A 157 -7.27 -25.63 15.03
C ASN A 157 -6.41 -25.67 13.76
N ARG A 158 -5.08 -25.61 13.89
CA ARG A 158 -4.17 -25.69 12.74
C ARG A 158 -4.27 -27.05 12.07
N SER A 159 -4.30 -28.12 12.86
CA SER A 159 -4.42 -29.49 12.39
C SER A 159 -5.72 -29.70 11.61
N GLN A 160 -6.86 -29.27 12.17
CA GLN A 160 -8.17 -29.32 11.52
C GLN A 160 -8.18 -28.58 10.17
N ILE A 161 -7.61 -27.38 10.11
CA ILE A 161 -7.52 -26.61 8.85
C ILE A 161 -6.65 -27.35 7.82
N THR A 162 -5.53 -27.95 8.22
CA THR A 162 -4.66 -28.70 7.28
C THR A 162 -5.27 -30.03 6.81
N GLN A 163 -6.24 -30.56 7.56
CA GLN A 163 -7.01 -31.74 7.17
C GLN A 163 -8.20 -31.37 6.26
N THR A 164 -8.57 -30.09 6.13
CA THR A 164 -9.62 -29.71 5.17
C THR A 164 -9.13 -29.87 3.73
N PRO A 165 -9.98 -30.37 2.81
CA PRO A 165 -9.64 -30.52 1.39
C PRO A 165 -9.09 -29.20 0.83
N THR A 166 -9.75 -28.08 1.11
CA THR A 166 -9.42 -26.78 0.51
C THR A 166 -8.06 -26.20 0.91
N SER A 167 -7.32 -26.81 1.84
CA SER A 167 -6.01 -26.33 2.32
C SER A 167 -4.93 -26.21 1.23
N PHE A 168 -5.00 -27.02 0.18
CA PHE A 168 -4.08 -26.97 -0.96
C PHE A 168 -4.65 -26.17 -2.13
N THR A 169 -3.87 -25.22 -2.64
CA THR A 169 -4.21 -24.46 -3.86
C THR A 169 -4.20 -25.36 -5.09
N ASP A 170 -4.99 -25.01 -6.10
CA ASP A 170 -5.06 -25.73 -7.38
C ASP A 170 -3.66 -25.92 -7.98
N ARG A 171 -2.82 -24.88 -7.90
CA ARG A 171 -1.43 -24.92 -8.36
C ARG A 171 -0.56 -25.90 -7.57
N GLN A 172 -0.78 -26.04 -6.27
CA GLN A 172 -0.06 -27.02 -5.46
C GLN A 172 -0.47 -28.45 -5.83
N ILE A 173 -1.77 -28.69 -6.05
CA ILE A 173 -2.27 -30.00 -6.50
C ILE A 173 -1.77 -30.31 -7.91
N ALA A 174 -1.82 -29.35 -8.84
CA ALA A 174 -1.29 -29.52 -10.20
C ALA A 174 0.20 -29.88 -10.18
N ARG A 175 1.01 -29.20 -9.34
CA ARG A 175 2.44 -29.54 -9.15
C ARG A 175 2.64 -30.92 -8.53
N TYR A 176 1.74 -31.34 -7.66
CA TYR A 176 1.79 -32.68 -7.05
C TYR A 176 1.46 -33.78 -8.07
N LEU A 177 0.47 -33.54 -8.94
CA LEU A 177 0.05 -34.47 -9.99
C LEU A 177 1.05 -34.56 -11.15
N ALA A 178 1.52 -33.41 -11.62
CA ALA A 178 2.53 -33.30 -12.64
C ALA A 178 3.69 -32.49 -12.04
N SER A 179 4.79 -33.20 -11.76
CA SER A 179 6.05 -32.64 -11.22
C SER A 179 6.66 -31.60 -12.18
N SER A 180 7.97 -31.51 -12.36
CA SER A 180 8.68 -30.48 -13.16
C SER A 180 8.22 -30.19 -14.61
N LYS A 181 7.16 -30.83 -15.10
CA LYS A 181 6.49 -30.57 -16.39
C LYS A 181 5.48 -29.42 -16.28
N LEU A 182 5.93 -28.20 -16.62
CA LEU A 182 5.12 -26.98 -16.51
C LEU A 182 3.87 -26.98 -17.40
N GLU A 183 3.95 -27.53 -18.61
CA GLU A 183 2.83 -27.58 -19.56
C GLU A 183 1.65 -28.40 -19.01
N LEU A 184 1.94 -29.59 -18.46
CA LEU A 184 0.94 -30.43 -17.81
C LEU A 184 0.36 -29.77 -16.56
N GLN A 185 1.14 -29.00 -15.79
CA GLN A 185 0.60 -28.24 -14.67
C GLN A 185 -0.43 -27.19 -15.15
N GLN A 186 -0.18 -26.51 -16.27
CA GLN A 186 -1.10 -25.52 -16.83
C GLN A 186 -2.35 -26.17 -17.40
N GLU A 187 -2.20 -27.33 -18.04
CA GLU A 187 -3.33 -28.11 -18.56
C GLU A 187 -4.23 -28.61 -17.43
N LEU A 188 -3.66 -29.16 -16.35
CA LEU A 188 -4.42 -29.60 -15.17
C LEU A 188 -5.25 -28.50 -14.52
N LEU A 189 -4.80 -27.23 -14.57
CA LEU A 189 -5.57 -26.09 -14.05
C LEU A 189 -6.86 -25.82 -14.85
N ARG A 190 -7.01 -26.38 -16.05
CA ARG A 190 -8.24 -26.31 -16.85
C ARG A 190 -9.30 -27.32 -16.40
N TYR A 191 -8.94 -28.28 -15.54
CA TYR A 191 -9.79 -29.38 -15.07
C TYR A 191 -10.00 -29.29 -13.54
N PRO A 192 -10.84 -28.36 -13.06
CA PRO A 192 -11.04 -28.13 -11.62
C PRO A 192 -11.59 -29.34 -10.87
N GLU A 193 -12.41 -30.17 -11.51
CA GLU A 193 -12.97 -31.41 -10.96
C GLU A 193 -11.88 -32.43 -10.61
N LEU A 194 -10.87 -32.59 -11.47
CA LEU A 194 -9.75 -33.50 -11.23
C LEU A 194 -8.87 -33.04 -10.07
N ILE A 195 -8.63 -31.73 -9.99
CA ILE A 195 -7.92 -31.10 -8.88
C ILE A 195 -8.66 -31.32 -7.57
N ASP A 196 -9.98 -31.12 -7.55
CA ASP A 196 -10.78 -31.30 -6.34
C ASP A 196 -10.82 -32.77 -5.88
N LEU A 197 -10.95 -33.71 -6.82
CA LEU A 197 -10.90 -35.14 -6.54
C LEU A 197 -9.57 -35.55 -5.92
N LYS A 198 -8.45 -35.08 -6.50
CA LYS A 198 -7.12 -35.39 -5.95
C LYS A 198 -6.91 -34.82 -4.56
N ARG A 199 -7.41 -33.62 -4.32
CA ARG A 199 -7.39 -32.94 -3.04
C ARG A 199 -8.16 -33.71 -1.96
N LYS A 200 -9.37 -34.18 -2.28
CA LYS A 200 -10.16 -35.06 -1.40
C LYS A 200 -9.43 -36.37 -1.10
N GLN A 201 -8.84 -37.01 -2.11
CA GLN A 201 -8.05 -38.23 -1.94
C GLN A 201 -6.87 -38.02 -0.98
N TYR A 202 -6.13 -36.91 -1.11
CA TYR A 202 -4.99 -36.60 -0.25
C TYR A 202 -5.39 -36.45 1.22
N VAL A 203 -6.49 -35.74 1.48
CA VAL A 203 -7.04 -35.61 2.84
C VAL A 203 -7.44 -36.96 3.42
N LEU A 204 -8.20 -37.76 2.66
CA LEU A 204 -8.62 -39.08 3.11
C LEU A 204 -7.42 -39.97 3.50
N ASN A 205 -6.38 -39.99 2.66
CA ASN A 205 -5.16 -40.74 2.93
C ASN A 205 -4.41 -40.27 4.19
N ARG A 206 -4.52 -39.01 4.57
CA ARG A 206 -3.94 -38.50 5.82
C ARG A 206 -4.78 -38.89 7.02
N THR A 207 -6.10 -38.80 6.91
CA THR A 207 -7.02 -39.19 8.00
C THR A 207 -6.91 -40.68 8.32
N LEU A 208 -6.76 -41.54 7.31
CA LEU A 208 -6.61 -42.99 7.51
C LEU A 208 -5.25 -43.40 8.10
N LYS A 209 -4.24 -42.52 8.10
CA LYS A 209 -2.89 -42.79 8.60
C LYS A 209 -2.63 -42.20 10.00
N ALA A 210 -3.55 -41.39 10.52
CA ALA A 210 -3.49 -40.77 11.84
C ALA A 210 -4.24 -41.65 12.85
#